data_AF-T1AXH8-F1
#
_entry.id   AF-T1AXH8-F1
#
_cell.length_a   1.000
_cell.length_b   1.000
_cell.length_c   1.000
_cell.angle_alpha   90.00
_cell.angle_beta   90.00
_cell.angle_gamma   90.00
#
_symmetry.space_group_name_H-M   'P 1'
#
loop_
_entity.id
_entity.type
_entity.pdbx_description
1 polymer ?
#
loop_
_entity_poly.entity_id
_entity_poly.type
_entity_poly.pdbx_seq_one_letter_code
_entity_poly.pdbx_strand_id
1 'polypeptide(L)' 'NTWIPEMAALRAIVPLDRFIAGSHIVTPADYFPGIWKSNVVAGKDYGVPWYVDTRLIFYRKDILAAAGFDHPPTSWSG' A
#
# COMPACT_ATOMS: atom_id res chain seq x y z
N ASN A 1 2.19 -5.87 1.19
CA ASN A 1 3.53 -6.49 1.16
C ASN A 1 3.33 -8.01 1.13
N THR A 2 3.77 -8.70 0.09
CA THR A 2 3.39 -10.12 -0.13
C THR A 2 4.27 -11.12 0.61
N TRP A 3 5.45 -10.72 1.09
CA TRP A 3 6.43 -11.62 1.72
C TRP A 3 6.53 -11.49 3.25
N ILE A 4 5.98 -10.42 3.84
CA ILE A 4 6.07 -10.18 5.29
C ILE A 4 5.50 -11.35 6.12
N PRO A 5 4.33 -11.93 5.79
CA PRO A 5 3.81 -13.09 6.54
C PRO A 5 4.74 -14.30 6.52
N GLU A 6 5.34 -14.61 5.37
CA GLU A 6 6.26 -15.73 5.21
C GLU A 6 7.55 -15.52 6.03
N MET A 7 8.17 -14.34 5.89
CA MET A 7 9.41 -14.02 6.60
C MET A 7 9.22 -13.98 8.12
N ALA A 8 8.06 -13.51 8.59
CA ALA A 8 7.69 -13.55 9.99
C ALA A 8 7.51 -15.00 10.50
N ALA A 9 6.86 -15.88 9.70
CA ALA A 9 6.68 -17.29 10.04
C ALA A 9 8.01 -18.05 10.14
N LEU A 10 8.95 -17.74 9.24
CA LEU A 10 10.33 -18.28 9.26
C LEU A 10 11.20 -17.70 10.38
N ARG A 11 10.72 -16.68 11.11
CA ARG A 11 11.50 -15.91 12.10
C ARG A 11 12.75 -15.26 11.48
N ALA A 12 12.70 -14.93 10.19
CA ALA A 12 13.79 -14.30 9.46
C ALA A 12 13.85 -12.78 9.69
N ILE A 13 12.78 -12.19 10.23
CA ILE A 13 12.67 -10.76 10.54
C ILE A 13 12.15 -10.56 11.97
N VAL A 14 12.59 -9.48 12.60
CA VAL A 14 12.23 -9.14 13.98
C VAL A 14 10.95 -8.30 14.03
N PRO A 15 10.14 -8.41 15.10
CA PRO A 15 9.07 -7.45 15.35
C PRO A 15 9.62 -6.04 15.58
N LEU A 16 8.93 -5.04 15.06
CA LEU A 16 9.35 -3.64 15.04
C LEU A 16 8.66 -2.77 16.09
N ASP A 17 7.71 -3.30 16.87
CA ASP A 17 6.84 -2.56 17.78
C ASP A 17 7.62 -1.62 18.72
N ARG A 18 8.72 -2.10 19.30
CA ARG A 18 9.60 -1.29 20.18
C ARG A 18 10.28 -0.14 19.44
N PHE A 19 10.72 -0.37 18.21
CA PHE A 19 11.41 0.64 17.42
C PHE A 19 10.43 1.73 16.97
N ILE A 20 9.21 1.33 16.60
CA ILE A 20 8.13 2.24 16.24
C ILE A 20 7.70 3.08 17.45
N ALA A 21 7.47 2.46 18.61
CA ALA A 21 7.10 3.17 19.83
C ALA A 21 8.16 4.19 20.31
N GLY A 22 9.44 3.94 20.02
CA GLY A 22 10.54 4.85 20.34
C GLY A 22 10.88 5.85 19.23
N SER A 23 10.18 5.84 18.10
CA SER A 23 10.49 6.69 16.95
C SER A 23 9.75 8.02 17.03
N HIS A 24 10.45 9.11 16.76
CA HIS A 24 9.85 10.43 16.53
C HIS A 24 9.54 10.71 15.06
N ILE A 25 9.88 9.77 14.16
CA ILE A 25 9.75 9.91 12.71
C ILE A 25 8.66 8.99 12.16
N VAL A 26 8.54 7.78 12.72
CA VAL A 26 7.63 6.76 12.23
C VAL A 26 6.37 6.77 13.09
N THR A 27 5.36 7.52 12.65
CA THR A 27 4.04 7.56 13.27
C THR A 27 3.05 6.76 12.41
N PRO A 28 2.52 5.61 12.87
CA PRO A 28 1.64 4.77 12.05
C PRO A 28 0.42 5.51 11.45
N ALA A 29 -0.09 6.52 12.15
CA ALA A 29 -1.21 7.34 11.70
C ALA A 29 -0.90 8.21 10.47
N ASP A 30 0.39 8.44 10.18
CA ASP A 30 0.84 9.21 9.00
C ASP A 30 0.90 8.33 7.73
N TYR A 31 0.65 7.02 7.84
CA TYR A 31 0.65 6.07 6.73
C TYR A 31 -0.78 5.67 6.35
N PHE A 32 -0.98 5.30 5.08
CA PHE A 32 -2.26 4.73 4.64
C PHE A 32 -2.60 3.44 5.42
N PRO A 33 -3.76 3.33 6.07
CA PRO A 33 -4.08 2.21 6.95
C PRO A 33 -4.01 0.83 6.28
N GLY A 34 -4.46 0.75 5.02
CA GLY A 34 -4.41 -0.49 4.24
C GLY A 34 -2.98 -0.95 3.94
N ILE A 35 -2.06 0.00 3.74
CA ILE A 35 -0.65 -0.29 3.48
C ILE A 35 0.04 -0.71 4.77
N TRP A 36 -0.19 0.00 5.88
CA TRP A 36 0.35 -0.35 7.19
C TRP A 36 -0.08 -1.77 7.60
N LYS A 37 -1.37 -2.08 7.50
CA LYS A 37 -1.94 -3.39 7.81
C LYS A 37 -1.26 -4.54 7.06
N SER A 38 -0.70 -4.28 5.87
CA SER A 38 0.00 -5.29 5.09
C SER A 38 1.36 -5.74 5.68
N ASN A 39 1.85 -5.03 6.70
CA ASN A 39 3.05 -5.41 7.46
C ASN A 39 2.73 -5.98 8.86
N VAL A 40 1.44 -6.11 9.22
CA VAL A 40 1.00 -6.62 10.53
C VAL A 40 0.74 -8.11 10.44
N VAL A 41 1.39 -8.89 11.29
CA VAL A 41 1.21 -10.36 11.36
C VAL A 41 0.95 -10.75 12.81
N ALA A 42 -0.17 -11.44 13.05
CA ALA A 42 -0.61 -11.84 14.40
C ALA A 42 -0.59 -10.68 15.43
N GLY A 43 -0.97 -9.47 14.99
CA GLY A 43 -1.05 -8.27 15.83
C GLY A 43 0.28 -7.57 16.12
N LYS A 44 1.39 -7.97 15.48
CA LYS A 44 2.69 -7.31 15.61
C LYS A 44 3.13 -6.65 14.31
N ASP A 45 3.81 -5.52 14.41
CA ASP A 45 4.37 -4.82 13.26
C ASP A 45 5.70 -5.46 12.83
N TYR A 46 5.81 -5.92 11.59
CA TYR A 46 7.04 -6.54 11.05
C TYR A 46 7.71 -5.71 9.95
N GLY A 47 7.17 -4.53 9.62
CA GLY A 47 7.71 -3.68 8.58
C GLY A 47 7.15 -2.26 8.64
N VAL A 48 7.98 -1.29 8.24
CA VAL A 48 7.56 0.09 7.99
C VAL A 48 7.43 0.27 6.47
N PRO A 49 6.32 0.78 5.93
CA PRO A 49 6.17 0.99 4.49
C PRO A 49 7.25 1.93 3.94
N TRP A 50 8.00 1.49 2.92
CA TRP A 50 9.01 2.32 2.26
C TRP A 50 8.43 3.09 1.07
N TYR A 51 7.71 2.41 0.20
CA TYR A 51 6.97 2.98 -0.92
C TYR A 51 5.73 2.13 -1.21
N VAL A 52 4.83 2.65 -2.04
CA VAL A 52 3.61 1.97 -2.47
C VAL A 52 3.58 1.89 -3.99
N ASP A 53 3.27 0.72 -4.52
CA ASP A 53 2.89 0.51 -5.91
C ASP A 53 1.37 0.31 -5.98
N THR A 54 0.71 1.08 -6.85
CA THR A 54 -0.69 0.88 -7.21
C THR A 54 -0.85 0.97 -8.72
N ARG A 55 -1.81 0.23 -9.27
CA ARG A 55 -2.06 0.20 -10.71
C ARG A 55 -3.12 1.24 -11.07
N LEU A 56 -2.84 1.98 -12.13
CA LEU A 56 -3.70 3.03 -12.68
C LEU A 56 -3.80 2.86 -14.19
N ILE A 57 -4.82 3.48 -14.77
CA ILE A 57 -5.06 3.45 -16.21
C ILE A 57 -4.39 4.68 -16.85
N PHE A 58 -3.45 4.43 -17.76
CA PHE A 58 -2.95 5.43 -18.69
C PHE A 58 -3.78 5.38 -19.97
N TYR A 59 -4.21 6.53 -20.47
CA TYR A 59 -5.06 6.61 -21.66
C TYR A 59 -4.68 7.78 -22.57
N ARG A 60 -5.04 7.65 -23.86
CA ARG A 60 -4.87 8.68 -24.89
C ARG A 60 -6.10 9.58 -24.91
N LYS A 61 -5.92 10.85 -24.51
CA LYS A 61 -7.02 11.83 -24.39
C LYS A 61 -7.75 12.08 -25.71
N ASP A 62 -7.02 12.17 -26.81
CA ASP A 62 -7.55 12.40 -28.15
C ASP A 62 -8.36 11.22 -28.68
N ILE A 63 -7.87 9.99 -28.47
CA ILE A 63 -8.59 8.77 -28.84
C ILE A 63 -9.88 8.64 -28.02
N LEU A 64 -9.83 8.95 -26.73
CA LEU A 64 -11.01 8.90 -25.86
C LEU A 64 -12.08 9.94 -26.28
N ALA A 65 -11.67 11.17 -26.57
CA ALA A 65 -12.58 12.22 -27.04
C ALA A 65 -13.15 11.91 -28.43
N ALA A 66 -12.35 11.37 -29.36
CA ALA A 66 -12.82 10.93 -30.67
C ALA A 66 -13.85 9.78 -30.59
N ALA A 67 -13.79 8.98 -29.52
CA ALA A 67 -14.79 7.96 -29.21
C ALA A 67 -16.05 8.53 -28.51
N GLY A 68 -16.14 9.83 -28.27
CA GLY A 68 -17.31 10.50 -27.69
C GLY A 68 -17.33 10.59 -26.16
N PHE A 69 -16.20 10.35 -25.49
CA PHE A 69 -16.10 10.43 -24.03
C PHE A 69 -15.32 11.66 -23.57
N ASP A 70 -15.91 12.45 -22.67
CA ASP A 70 -15.26 13.65 -22.11
C ASP A 70 -14.27 13.33 -20.98
N HIS A 71 -14.36 12.14 -20.35
CA HIS A 71 -13.50 11.69 -19.26
C HIS A 71 -13.42 10.15 -19.22
N PRO A 72 -12.37 9.55 -18.63
CA PRO A 72 -12.29 8.11 -18.46
C PRO A 72 -13.40 7.62 -17.51
N PRO A 73 -13.90 6.39 -17.69
CA PRO A 73 -14.94 5.84 -16.84
C PRO A 73 -14.48 5.78 -15.38
N THR A 74 -15.37 6.17 -14.48
CA THR A 74 -15.11 6.14 -13.02
C THR A 74 -15.78 4.96 -12.33
N SER A 75 -16.59 4.21 -13.08
CA SER A 75 -17.31 3.04 -12.63
C SER A 75 -17.19 1.90 -13.65
N TRP A 76 -17.62 0.70 -13.27
CA TRP A 76 -17.64 -0.46 -14.16
C TRP A 76 -18.68 -0.35 -15.28
N SER A 77 -19.75 0.42 -15.09
CA SER A 77 -20.80 0.64 -16.11
C SER A 77 -20.47 1.74 -17.11
N GLY A 78 -19.37 2.47 -16.91
CA GLY A 78 -19.12 3.78 -17.50
C GLY A 78 -19.03 4.85 -16.43
#